data_AF-A0AA36JBA7-F1
#
_entry.id   AF-A0AA36JBA7-F1
#
_cell.length_a   1.000
_cell.length_b   1.000
_cell.length_c   1.000
_cell.angle_alpha   90.00
_cell.angle_beta   90.00
_cell.angle_gamma   90.00
#
_symmetry.space_group_name_H-M   'P 1'
#
loop_
_entity.id
_entity.type
_entity.pdbx_description
1 polymer ?
#
loop_
_entity_poly.entity_id
_entity_poly.type
_entity_poly.pdbx_seq_one_letter_code
_entity_poly.pdbx_strand_id
1 'polypeptide(L)'
;MNSGGDLPDFSLGTTQLEFRHTFLSVPEEPARHGSARLRSRSEPVGESEPLEAAVEFLHSLLQWQAYASSLPRRLQRFGQPEEERSSSDGSQAGEERSSDGDVGNPGEPCPDEAAPLESIGSLGHPDLCRSACVFVIASTCYNGANCPYCHLPHDEKRAKLDKRQRGWLRELSEAQLLPILLQHLRARAENKGFAQQADGLIRLLAERVGALPAASGADSVLLPKELRNLDRALSRMTFFQLLRLAPQEGGYGQQIAQAVLDLRSAM
;
A
#
# COMPACT_ATOMS: atom_id res chain seq x y z
N MET A 1 -45.03 44.55 35.76
CA MET A 1 -44.50 45.36 34.65
C MET A 1 -43.89 44.39 33.66
N ASN A 2 -44.57 44.18 32.53
CA ASN A 2 -44.21 43.18 31.51
C ASN A 2 -42.98 43.63 30.72
N SER A 3 -41.92 42.84 30.77
CA SER A 3 -40.75 42.97 29.90
C SER A 3 -40.93 42.01 28.73
N GLY A 4 -41.51 42.51 27.64
CA GLY A 4 -41.54 41.82 26.34
C GLY A 4 -40.18 41.95 25.67
N GLY A 5 -39.49 40.82 25.50
CA GLY A 5 -38.26 40.73 24.72
C GLY A 5 -38.59 40.27 23.30
N ASP A 6 -38.36 41.15 22.33
CA ASP A 6 -38.36 40.83 20.90
C ASP A 6 -37.18 39.90 20.58
N LEU A 7 -37.48 38.73 20.00
CA LEU A 7 -36.49 37.83 19.43
C LEU A 7 -36.31 38.16 17.94
N PRO A 8 -35.06 38.19 17.44
CA PRO A 8 -34.80 38.48 16.04
C PRO A 8 -35.26 37.31 15.14
N ASP A 9 -35.99 37.68 14.09
CA ASP A 9 -36.47 36.81 13.03
C ASP A 9 -35.29 36.35 12.14
N PHE A 10 -34.84 35.10 12.33
CA PHE A 10 -33.86 34.46 11.47
C PHE A 10 -34.56 33.82 10.28
N SER A 11 -34.78 34.62 9.24
CA SER A 11 -35.24 34.12 7.94
C SER A 11 -34.16 33.25 7.32
N LEU A 12 -34.30 31.93 7.47
CA LEU A 12 -33.44 30.93 6.83
C LEU A 12 -33.80 30.88 5.34
N GLY A 13 -33.00 31.57 4.52
CA GLY A 13 -33.10 31.48 3.06
C GLY A 13 -32.89 30.04 2.60
N THR A 14 -33.96 29.42 2.09
CA THR A 14 -33.91 28.11 1.46
C THR A 14 -33.19 28.21 0.12
N THR A 15 -31.91 27.86 0.08
CA THR A 15 -31.17 27.65 -1.17
C THR A 15 -31.64 26.35 -1.82
N GLN A 16 -32.39 26.48 -2.90
CA GLN A 16 -32.85 25.36 -3.70
C GLN A 16 -31.70 24.89 -4.61
N LEU A 17 -31.21 23.67 -4.38
CA LEU A 17 -30.18 23.04 -5.20
C LEU A 17 -30.84 22.24 -6.32
N GLU A 18 -30.72 22.72 -7.56
CA GLU A 18 -31.21 22.03 -8.75
C GLU A 18 -30.10 21.12 -9.30
N PHE A 19 -30.26 19.79 -9.17
CA PHE A 19 -29.34 18.82 -9.75
C PHE A 19 -29.73 18.54 -11.20
N ARG A 20 -29.01 19.18 -12.14
CA ARG A 20 -29.04 18.79 -13.55
C ARG A 20 -27.81 17.94 -13.87
N HIS A 21 -28.06 16.87 -14.62
CA HIS A 21 -27.10 15.81 -14.92
C HIS A 21 -25.70 16.36 -15.28
N THR A 22 -24.74 16.03 -14.42
CA THR A 22 -23.27 16.04 -14.59
C THR A 22 -22.43 17.31 -14.46
N PHE A 23 -22.94 18.49 -14.07
CA PHE A 23 -22.05 19.56 -13.56
C PHE A 23 -22.75 20.40 -12.49
N LEU A 24 -22.14 20.49 -11.30
CA LEU A 24 -22.57 21.41 -10.23
C LEU A 24 -22.26 22.85 -10.66
N SER A 25 -23.24 23.51 -11.27
CA SER A 25 -23.19 24.95 -11.48
C SER A 25 -23.41 25.65 -10.14
N VAL A 26 -22.31 26.03 -9.48
CA VAL A 26 -22.36 26.89 -8.30
C VAL A 26 -22.67 28.31 -8.78
N PRO A 27 -23.79 28.94 -8.35
CA PRO A 27 -24.07 30.32 -8.72
C PRO A 27 -22.98 31.25 -8.17
N GLU A 28 -22.40 32.09 -9.04
CA GLU A 28 -21.39 33.08 -8.65
C GLU A 28 -22.03 34.15 -7.75
N GLU A 29 -21.59 34.20 -6.49
CA GLU A 29 -21.95 35.30 -5.57
C GLU A 29 -21.34 36.63 -6.07
N PRO A 30 -22.10 37.74 -6.03
CA PRO A 30 -21.60 39.04 -6.42
C PRO A 30 -20.44 39.48 -5.52
N ALA A 31 -19.32 39.83 -6.15
CA ALA A 31 -18.03 40.09 -5.53
C ALA A 31 -18.09 41.18 -4.43
N ARG A 32 -18.04 40.73 -3.17
CA ARG A 32 -17.68 41.62 -2.05
C ARG A 32 -16.23 42.05 -2.22
N HIS A 33 -16.03 43.36 -2.30
CA HIS A 33 -14.73 44.00 -2.49
C HIS A 33 -13.84 43.75 -1.28
N GLY A 34 -13.07 42.67 -1.32
CA GLY A 34 -12.10 42.29 -0.30
C GLY A 34 -10.81 41.85 -0.98
N SER A 35 -9.73 42.60 -0.70
CA SER A 35 -8.34 42.44 -1.14
C SER A 35 -7.99 41.04 -1.69
N ALA A 36 -7.98 40.91 -3.01
CA ALA A 36 -7.64 39.68 -3.72
C ALA A 36 -6.16 39.34 -3.51
N ARG A 37 -5.89 38.29 -2.71
CA ARG A 37 -4.63 37.56 -2.81
C ARG A 37 -4.61 36.91 -4.19
N LEU A 38 -3.75 37.40 -5.08
CA LEU A 38 -3.50 36.78 -6.38
C LEU A 38 -3.21 35.30 -6.15
N ARG A 39 -4.16 34.44 -6.55
CA ARG A 39 -3.88 33.03 -6.76
C ARG A 39 -2.99 32.95 -7.99
N SER A 40 -1.82 32.34 -7.82
CA SER A 40 -0.86 32.05 -8.87
C SER A 40 -1.61 31.38 -10.02
N ARG A 41 -1.74 32.10 -11.15
CA ARG A 41 -2.16 31.49 -12.40
C ARG A 41 -1.05 30.54 -12.80
N SER A 42 -1.33 29.24 -12.80
CA SER A 42 -0.48 28.24 -13.44
C SER A 42 -0.40 28.61 -14.92
N GLU A 43 0.79 29.05 -15.36
CA GLU A 43 1.08 29.23 -16.77
C GLU A 43 0.89 27.90 -17.50
N PRO A 44 0.19 27.86 -18.64
CA PRO A 44 0.16 26.67 -19.47
C PRO A 44 1.59 26.35 -19.89
N VAL A 45 2.00 25.10 -19.62
CA VAL A 45 3.29 24.57 -20.05
C VAL A 45 3.43 24.77 -21.55
N GLY A 46 4.50 25.47 -21.94
CA GLY A 46 4.79 25.83 -23.33
C GLY A 46 4.77 24.61 -24.25
N GLU A 47 4.16 24.82 -25.41
CA GLU A 47 3.92 23.84 -26.47
C GLU A 47 5.23 23.37 -27.11
N SER A 48 5.83 22.32 -26.55
CA SER A 48 6.68 21.39 -27.29
C SER A 48 6.76 20.06 -26.54
N GLU A 49 5.59 19.45 -26.32
CA GLU A 49 5.54 18.02 -25.99
C GLU A 49 6.19 17.25 -27.15
N PRO A 50 7.27 16.48 -26.89
CA PRO A 50 7.86 15.64 -27.91
C PRO A 50 6.81 14.63 -28.37
N LEU A 51 6.74 14.38 -29.68
CA LEU A 51 5.80 13.45 -30.33
C LEU A 51 5.72 12.09 -29.61
N GLU A 52 6.80 11.69 -28.93
CA GLU A 52 6.90 10.47 -28.11
C GLU A 52 5.93 10.44 -26.91
N ALA A 53 5.73 11.55 -26.19
CA ALA A 53 4.82 11.61 -25.04
C ALA A 53 3.36 11.43 -25.45
N ALA A 54 2.98 11.97 -26.61
CA ALA A 54 1.66 11.76 -27.20
C ALA A 54 1.44 10.29 -27.63
N VAL A 55 2.48 9.64 -28.16
CA VAL A 55 2.43 8.21 -28.52
C VAL A 55 2.31 7.33 -27.28
N GLU A 56 3.06 7.62 -26.22
CA GLU A 56 2.95 6.90 -24.94
C GLU A 56 1.56 7.06 -24.32
N PHE A 57 0.99 8.27 -24.38
CA PHE A 57 -0.36 8.53 -23.91
C PHE A 57 -1.41 7.71 -24.67
N LEU A 58 -1.34 7.67 -26.01
CA LEU A 58 -2.25 6.88 -26.84
C LEU A 58 -2.13 5.38 -26.57
N HIS A 59 -0.91 4.88 -26.36
CA HIS A 59 -0.69 3.46 -26.04
C HIS A 59 -1.26 3.09 -24.66
N SER A 60 -1.06 3.96 -23.67
CA SER A 60 -1.68 3.82 -22.34
C SER A 60 -3.21 3.81 -22.40
N LEU A 61 -3.80 4.69 -23.22
CA LEU A 61 -5.25 4.76 -23.43
C LEU A 61 -5.80 3.46 -24.07
N LEU A 62 -5.11 2.92 -25.09
CA LEU A 62 -5.49 1.65 -25.73
C LEU A 62 -5.40 0.46 -24.77
N GLN A 63 -4.35 0.40 -23.95
CA GLN A 63 -4.24 -0.64 -22.92
C GLN A 63 -5.36 -0.55 -21.89
N TRP A 64 -5.71 0.67 -21.46
CA TRP A 64 -6.80 0.87 -20.53
C TRP A 64 -8.16 0.48 -21.12
N GLN A 65 -8.39 0.79 -22.40
CA GLN A 65 -9.59 0.40 -23.12
C GLN A 65 -9.70 -1.13 -23.27
N ALA A 66 -8.59 -1.81 -23.59
CA ALA A 66 -8.54 -3.27 -23.64
C ALA A 66 -8.83 -3.91 -22.27
N TYR A 67 -8.25 -3.35 -21.20
CA TYR A 67 -8.53 -3.78 -19.84
C TYR A 67 -10.01 -3.59 -19.46
N ALA A 68 -10.57 -2.40 -19.69
CA ALA A 68 -11.98 -2.10 -19.41
C ALA A 68 -12.92 -3.04 -20.17
N SER A 69 -12.60 -3.34 -21.45
CA SER A 69 -13.36 -4.27 -22.28
C SER A 69 -13.28 -5.73 -21.78
N SER A 70 -12.25 -6.08 -21.02
CA SER A 70 -12.10 -7.43 -20.44
C SER A 70 -12.89 -7.64 -19.14
N LEU A 71 -13.31 -6.56 -18.47
CA LEU A 71 -13.99 -6.62 -17.17
C LEU A 71 -15.34 -7.37 -17.20
N PRO A 72 -16.23 -7.20 -18.19
CA PRO A 72 -17.49 -7.94 -18.23
C PRO A 72 -17.31 -9.46 -18.32
N ARG A 73 -16.30 -9.93 -19.07
CA ARG A 73 -15.98 -11.37 -19.17
C ARG A 73 -15.46 -11.93 -17.84
N ARG A 74 -14.70 -11.14 -17.08
CA ARG A 74 -14.24 -11.53 -15.74
C ARG A 74 -15.41 -11.59 -14.75
N LEU A 75 -16.31 -10.61 -14.79
CA LEU A 75 -17.52 -10.59 -13.96
C LEU A 75 -18.44 -11.79 -14.22
N GLN A 76 -18.63 -12.19 -15.48
CA GLN A 76 -19.40 -13.41 -15.81
C GLN A 76 -18.81 -14.68 -15.18
N ARG A 77 -17.48 -14.75 -15.03
CA ARG A 77 -16.80 -15.88 -14.42
C ARG A 77 -16.99 -15.98 -12.90
N PHE A 78 -17.35 -14.88 -12.24
CA PHE A 78 -17.66 -14.86 -10.80
C PHE A 78 -19.14 -15.15 -10.51
N GLY A 79 -20.01 -15.11 -11.52
CA GLY A 79 -21.45 -15.33 -11.35
C GLY A 79 -21.93 -16.75 -11.68
N GLN A 80 -21.04 -17.65 -12.13
CA GLN A 80 -21.42 -19.04 -12.36
C GLN A 80 -21.27 -19.86 -11.07
N PRO A 81 -22.35 -20.40 -10.50
CA PRO A 81 -22.28 -21.32 -9.38
C PRO A 81 -21.46 -22.56 -9.77
N GLU A 82 -20.60 -23.04 -8.88
CA GLU A 82 -19.66 -24.17 -9.09
C GLU A 82 -20.35 -25.55 -9.18
N GLU A 83 -21.55 -25.65 -9.77
CA GLU A 83 -22.32 -26.90 -9.75
C GLU A 83 -22.01 -27.86 -10.91
N GLU A 84 -21.15 -27.49 -11.88
CA GLU A 84 -20.86 -28.34 -13.05
C GLU A 84 -19.37 -28.67 -13.27
N ARG A 85 -18.55 -28.75 -12.21
CA ARG A 85 -17.18 -29.32 -12.30
C ARG A 85 -17.06 -30.78 -11.89
N SER A 86 -18.17 -31.46 -11.61
CA SER A 86 -18.19 -32.91 -11.33
C SER A 86 -18.94 -33.68 -12.41
N SER A 87 -18.31 -33.92 -13.57
CA SER A 87 -18.74 -35.00 -14.49
C SER A 87 -17.74 -35.27 -15.61
N SER A 88 -16.72 -36.07 -15.28
CA SER A 88 -16.16 -37.11 -16.16
C SER A 88 -15.46 -38.12 -15.25
N ASP A 89 -16.17 -39.18 -14.88
CA ASP A 89 -16.21 -40.49 -15.55
C ASP A 89 -15.06 -41.40 -15.08
N GLY A 90 -15.47 -42.37 -14.28
CA GLY A 90 -14.63 -43.34 -13.57
C GLY A 90 -15.52 -44.43 -12.98
N SER A 91 -16.32 -45.06 -13.84
CA SER A 91 -17.13 -46.23 -13.51
C SER A 91 -16.24 -47.43 -13.19
N GLN A 92 -16.31 -47.97 -11.98
CA GLN A 92 -16.14 -49.40 -11.72
C GLN A 92 -17.11 -49.84 -10.62
N ALA A 93 -17.93 -50.83 -10.99
CA ALA A 93 -18.95 -51.46 -10.19
C ALA A 93 -18.34 -52.38 -9.13
N GLY A 94 -19.01 -52.47 -7.98
CA GLY A 94 -18.71 -53.42 -6.91
C GLY A 94 -19.86 -53.46 -5.91
N GLU A 95 -20.61 -54.56 -5.95
CA GLU A 95 -21.86 -54.83 -5.24
C GLU A 95 -21.76 -54.88 -3.70
N GLU A 96 -22.80 -54.33 -3.07
CA GLU A 96 -23.62 -54.86 -1.97
C GLU A 96 -22.96 -55.46 -0.72
N ARG A 97 -23.23 -54.82 0.43
CA ARG A 97 -23.71 -55.52 1.65
C ARG A 97 -24.35 -54.53 2.63
N SER A 98 -25.65 -54.75 2.87
CA SER A 98 -26.42 -54.18 3.96
C SER A 98 -25.82 -54.53 5.33
N SER A 99 -25.78 -53.55 6.23
CA SER A 99 -25.92 -53.81 7.66
C SER A 99 -26.47 -52.57 8.35
N ASP A 100 -27.76 -52.60 8.64
CA ASP A 100 -28.43 -51.71 9.59
C ASP A 100 -27.70 -51.78 10.94
N GLY A 101 -27.18 -50.63 11.35
CA GLY A 101 -26.40 -50.44 12.56
C GLY A 101 -26.46 -48.98 12.98
N ASP A 102 -27.66 -48.55 13.36
CA ASP A 102 -27.95 -47.33 14.11
C ASP A 102 -27.14 -47.34 15.42
N VAL A 103 -25.96 -46.73 15.39
CA VAL A 103 -25.17 -46.40 16.57
C VAL A 103 -24.88 -44.91 16.47
N GLY A 104 -25.64 -44.11 17.22
CA GLY A 104 -25.44 -42.67 17.35
C GLY A 104 -23.97 -42.35 17.61
N ASN A 105 -23.32 -41.76 16.62
CA ASN A 105 -21.95 -41.27 16.72
C ASN A 105 -21.99 -39.89 17.39
N PRO A 106 -21.60 -39.75 18.67
CA PRO A 106 -21.59 -38.48 19.35
C PRO A 106 -20.34 -37.71 18.92
N GLY A 107 -20.55 -36.63 18.16
CA GLY A 107 -19.56 -35.57 17.96
C GLY A 107 -18.56 -35.85 16.87
N GLU A 108 -18.94 -35.59 15.62
CA GLU A 108 -17.95 -35.07 14.67
C GLU A 108 -17.28 -33.86 15.35
N PRO A 109 -15.95 -33.89 15.59
CA PRO A 109 -15.27 -32.71 16.07
C PRO A 109 -15.52 -31.62 15.04
N CYS A 110 -16.18 -30.53 15.47
CA CYS A 110 -16.21 -29.29 14.71
C CYS A 110 -14.79 -29.06 14.17
N PRO A 111 -14.59 -28.73 12.88
CA PRO A 111 -13.25 -28.51 12.33
C PRO A 111 -12.58 -27.40 13.14
N ASP A 112 -11.86 -27.86 14.16
CA ASP A 112 -11.14 -27.10 15.16
C ASP A 112 -10.12 -26.28 14.40
N GLU A 113 -10.20 -24.95 14.61
CA GLU A 113 -9.17 -23.96 14.36
C GLU A 113 -8.00 -24.47 13.52
N ALA A 114 -8.20 -24.60 12.21
CA ALA A 114 -7.10 -24.82 11.30
C ALA A 114 -6.13 -23.65 11.50
N ALA A 115 -5.00 -23.92 12.16
CA ALA A 115 -4.01 -22.92 12.51
C ALA A 115 -3.77 -22.01 11.29
N PRO A 116 -3.76 -20.67 11.46
CA PRO A 116 -3.65 -19.74 10.34
C PRO A 116 -2.51 -20.16 9.42
N LEU A 117 -2.81 -20.58 8.20
CA LEU A 117 -1.80 -21.07 7.28
C LEU A 117 -0.79 -19.95 7.02
N GLU A 118 0.43 -20.15 7.53
CA GLU A 118 1.54 -19.24 7.33
C GLU A 118 1.84 -19.16 5.84
N SER A 119 1.78 -17.94 5.30
CA SER A 119 2.13 -17.68 3.91
C SER A 119 3.61 -17.32 3.78
N ILE A 120 4.17 -17.47 2.58
CA ILE A 120 5.52 -16.98 2.26
C ILE A 120 5.67 -15.47 2.61
N GLY A 121 4.58 -14.70 2.47
CA GLY A 121 4.57 -13.29 2.87
C GLY A 121 4.68 -13.04 4.38
N SER A 122 4.39 -14.03 5.21
CA SER A 122 4.48 -13.96 6.68
C SER A 122 5.91 -14.12 7.21
N LEU A 123 6.86 -14.58 6.40
CA LEU A 123 8.26 -14.74 6.82
C LEU A 123 8.86 -13.42 7.32
N GLY A 124 9.41 -13.45 8.54
CA GLY A 124 9.96 -12.29 9.24
C GLY A 124 8.91 -11.36 9.88
N HIS A 125 7.68 -11.83 10.14
CA HIS A 125 6.71 -11.05 10.90
C HIS A 125 7.23 -10.76 12.34
N PRO A 126 7.02 -9.56 12.91
CA PRO A 126 6.27 -8.42 12.36
C PRO A 126 7.11 -7.41 11.55
N ASP A 127 8.42 -7.34 11.74
CA ASP A 127 9.25 -6.22 11.24
C ASP A 127 9.74 -6.39 9.79
N LEU A 128 9.83 -7.63 9.31
CA LEU A 128 10.35 -8.00 7.99
C LEU A 128 9.30 -8.61 7.05
N CYS A 129 8.10 -8.91 7.53
CA CYS A 129 7.03 -9.47 6.70
C CYS A 129 6.58 -8.52 5.57
N ARG A 130 5.94 -9.09 4.55
CA ARG A 130 5.33 -8.32 3.45
C ARG A 130 4.07 -7.60 3.92
N SER A 131 3.42 -6.82 3.05
CA SER A 131 2.14 -6.19 3.41
C SER A 131 1.08 -7.23 3.76
N ALA A 132 0.16 -6.87 4.65
CA ALA A 132 -0.96 -7.73 5.02
C ALA A 132 -1.78 -8.11 3.79
N CYS A 133 -2.22 -9.37 3.74
CA CYS A 133 -3.05 -9.89 2.67
C CYS A 133 -4.46 -9.33 2.79
N VAL A 134 -4.89 -8.56 1.79
CA VAL A 134 -6.22 -7.95 1.77
C VAL A 134 -7.33 -9.00 1.74
N PHE A 135 -7.06 -10.16 1.12
CA PHE A 135 -8.02 -11.26 1.03
C PHE A 135 -8.21 -12.01 2.35
N VAL A 136 -7.15 -12.19 3.16
CA VAL A 136 -7.30 -12.79 4.50
C VAL A 136 -8.04 -11.86 5.45
N ILE A 137 -7.88 -10.54 5.29
CA ILE A 137 -8.62 -9.57 6.10
C ILE A 137 -10.12 -9.57 5.74
N ALA A 138 -10.45 -9.77 4.45
CA ALA A 138 -11.83 -9.72 3.97
C ALA A 138 -12.57 -11.07 4.09
N SER A 139 -11.90 -12.17 3.78
CA SER A 139 -12.44 -13.53 3.77
C SER A 139 -11.29 -14.56 3.75
N THR A 140 -11.29 -15.49 2.80
CA THR A 140 -10.29 -16.57 2.66
C THR A 140 -9.38 -16.28 1.46
N CYS A 141 -8.07 -16.42 1.65
CA CYS A 141 -7.11 -16.27 0.56
C CYS A 141 -6.91 -17.59 -0.21
N TYR A 142 -7.24 -17.60 -1.50
CA TYR A 142 -7.08 -18.77 -2.37
C TYR A 142 -5.63 -19.17 -2.65
N ASN A 143 -4.65 -18.29 -2.42
CA ASN A 143 -3.24 -18.61 -2.64
C ASN A 143 -2.64 -19.46 -1.50
N GLY A 144 -3.34 -19.59 -0.37
CA GLY A 144 -2.89 -20.36 0.79
C GLY A 144 -1.46 -20.00 1.23
N ALA A 145 -0.65 -21.03 1.48
CA ALA A 145 0.75 -20.90 1.89
C ALA A 145 1.63 -20.17 0.85
N ASN A 146 1.26 -20.22 -0.44
CA ASN A 146 2.02 -19.57 -1.52
C ASN A 146 1.71 -18.08 -1.67
N CYS A 147 0.86 -17.50 -0.82
CA CYS A 147 0.52 -16.09 -0.92
C CYS A 147 1.76 -15.20 -0.66
N PRO A 148 2.08 -14.24 -1.55
CA PRO A 148 3.19 -13.33 -1.35
C PRO A 148 2.88 -12.22 -0.33
N TYR A 149 1.73 -12.26 0.35
CA TYR A 149 1.32 -11.28 1.35
C TYR A 149 1.17 -11.96 2.71
N CYS A 150 1.42 -11.21 3.78
CA CYS A 150 1.40 -11.74 5.13
C CYS A 150 -0.03 -12.05 5.58
N HIS A 151 -0.25 -13.26 6.08
CA HIS A 151 -1.55 -13.73 6.60
C HIS A 151 -1.71 -13.49 8.10
N LEU A 152 -0.62 -13.18 8.81
CA LEU A 152 -0.64 -12.93 10.25
C LEU A 152 -1.33 -11.60 10.57
N PRO A 153 -1.96 -11.48 11.76
CA PRO A 153 -2.58 -10.24 12.21
C PRO A 153 -1.55 -9.11 12.28
N HIS A 154 -1.96 -7.90 11.88
CA HIS A 154 -1.11 -6.71 11.96
C HIS A 154 -1.79 -5.68 12.84
N ASP A 155 -1.45 -5.69 14.12
CA ASP A 155 -2.08 -4.81 15.12
C ASP A 155 -1.59 -3.37 14.99
N GLU A 156 -0.39 -3.18 14.44
CA GLU A 156 0.21 -1.86 14.29
C GLU A 156 -0.22 -1.19 12.98
N LYS A 157 -0.83 -0.01 13.12
CA LYS A 157 -1.02 0.93 12.00
C LYS A 157 0.36 1.31 11.46
N ARG A 158 0.77 0.64 10.39
CA ARG A 158 2.02 0.90 9.68
C ARG A 158 2.17 2.39 9.42
N ALA A 159 3.25 2.98 9.89
CA ALA A 159 3.54 4.39 9.67
C ALA A 159 3.54 4.67 8.15
N LYS A 160 2.73 5.64 7.74
CA LYS A 160 2.66 6.13 6.36
C LYS A 160 3.30 7.51 6.34
N LEU A 161 4.24 7.68 5.41
CA LEU A 161 4.80 8.99 5.13
C LEU A 161 3.71 9.89 4.54
N ASP A 162 3.66 11.15 4.95
CA ASP A 162 2.72 12.12 4.41
C ASP A 162 3.14 12.59 2.99
N LYS A 163 2.32 13.46 2.37
CA LYS A 163 2.61 13.95 1.01
C LYS A 163 3.91 14.77 0.93
N ARG A 164 4.22 15.56 1.97
CA ARG A 164 5.41 16.43 2.00
C ARG A 164 6.68 15.62 2.23
N GLN A 165 6.64 14.67 3.17
CA GLN A 165 7.74 13.74 3.46
C GLN A 165 8.12 12.91 2.24
N ARG A 166 7.14 12.44 1.46
CA ARG A 166 7.40 11.78 0.17
C ARG A 166 7.96 12.74 -0.90
N GLY A 167 7.71 14.04 -0.78
CA GLY A 167 8.38 15.07 -1.59
C GLY A 167 9.86 15.13 -1.24
N TRP A 168 10.16 15.36 0.04
CA TRP A 168 11.53 15.41 0.55
C TRP A 168 12.36 14.17 0.19
N LEU A 169 11.81 12.96 0.38
CA LEU A 169 12.52 11.73 0.03
C LEU A 169 12.83 11.59 -1.47
N ARG A 170 12.05 12.22 -2.36
CA ARG A 170 12.32 12.24 -3.80
C ARG A 170 13.33 13.31 -4.20
N GLU A 171 13.47 14.36 -3.39
CA GLU A 171 14.42 15.45 -3.59
C GLU A 171 15.82 15.09 -3.07
N LEU A 172 15.92 14.21 -2.07
CA LEU A 172 17.19 13.73 -1.54
C LEU A 172 17.91 12.84 -2.55
N SER A 173 19.20 13.10 -2.76
CA SER A 173 20.06 12.20 -3.54
C SER A 173 20.32 10.90 -2.79
N GLU A 174 20.72 9.83 -3.51
CA GLU A 174 21.05 8.53 -2.90
C GLU A 174 22.14 8.69 -1.80
N ALA A 175 23.13 9.55 -2.05
CA ALA A 175 24.22 9.86 -1.11
C ALA A 175 23.74 10.51 0.19
N GLN A 176 22.61 11.23 0.16
CA GLN A 176 22.01 11.85 1.34
C GLN A 176 21.00 10.92 2.04
N LEU A 177 20.22 10.16 1.26
CA LEU A 177 19.16 9.30 1.77
C LEU A 177 19.69 8.07 2.49
N LEU A 178 20.66 7.35 1.90
CA LEU A 178 21.15 6.10 2.45
C LEU A 178 21.76 6.23 3.86
N PRO A 179 22.57 7.26 4.19
CA PRO A 179 23.05 7.47 5.56
C PRO A 179 21.92 7.62 6.58
N ILE A 180 20.87 8.37 6.24
CA ILE A 180 19.69 8.55 7.10
C ILE A 180 18.99 7.20 7.31
N LEU A 181 18.74 6.45 6.23
CA LEU A 181 18.11 5.14 6.32
C LEU A 181 18.96 4.14 7.13
N LEU A 182 20.28 4.12 6.93
CA LEU A 182 21.21 3.25 7.66
C LEU A 182 21.15 3.48 9.17
N GLN A 183 21.10 4.74 9.61
CA GLN A 183 20.95 5.07 11.03
C GLN A 183 19.67 4.44 11.60
N HIS A 184 18.53 4.63 10.91
CA HIS A 184 17.24 4.09 11.36
C HIS A 184 17.17 2.56 11.27
N LEU A 185 17.78 1.93 10.25
CA LEU A 185 17.84 0.48 10.10
C LEU A 185 18.64 -0.17 11.23
N ARG A 186 19.83 0.36 11.57
CA ARG A 186 20.65 -0.13 12.69
C ARG A 186 19.90 -0.04 14.01
N ALA A 187 19.38 1.16 14.33
CA ALA A 187 18.61 1.37 15.55
C ALA A 187 17.39 0.44 15.61
N ARG A 188 16.70 0.20 14.49
CA ARG A 188 15.55 -0.71 14.46
C ARG A 188 15.95 -2.17 14.68
N ALA A 189 17.02 -2.63 14.05
CA ALA A 189 17.51 -4.00 14.21
C ALA A 189 18.00 -4.28 15.64
N GLU A 190 18.68 -3.31 16.25
CA GLU A 190 19.10 -3.36 17.66
C GLU A 190 17.88 -3.42 18.60
N ASN A 191 16.92 -2.50 18.44
CA ASN A 191 15.73 -2.43 19.28
C ASN A 191 14.86 -3.69 19.18
N LYS A 192 14.94 -4.43 18.07
CA LYS A 192 14.17 -5.65 17.83
C LYS A 192 14.98 -6.94 18.05
N GLY A 193 16.26 -6.82 18.42
CA GLY A 193 17.08 -7.97 18.79
C GLY A 193 17.56 -8.84 17.63
N PHE A 194 17.56 -8.33 16.39
CA PHE A 194 18.06 -9.06 15.20
C PHE A 194 19.23 -8.35 14.49
N ALA A 195 19.97 -7.52 15.22
CA ALA A 195 21.09 -6.75 14.68
C ALA A 195 22.18 -7.63 14.03
N GLN A 196 22.49 -8.80 14.63
CA GLN A 196 23.50 -9.71 14.08
C GLN A 196 23.07 -10.32 12.74
N GLN A 197 21.81 -10.75 12.65
CA GLN A 197 21.25 -11.31 11.41
C GLN A 197 21.19 -10.25 10.31
N ALA A 198 20.88 -8.99 10.66
CA ALA A 198 20.79 -7.89 9.71
C ALA A 198 22.15 -7.29 9.30
N ASP A 199 23.26 -7.67 9.94
CA ASP A 199 24.59 -7.07 9.72
C ASP A 199 25.03 -7.14 8.26
N GLY A 200 24.85 -8.29 7.60
CA GLY A 200 25.21 -8.45 6.19
C GLY A 200 24.49 -7.45 5.26
N LEU A 201 23.20 -7.24 5.48
CA LEU A 201 22.40 -6.26 4.72
C LEU A 201 22.80 -4.81 5.06
N ILE A 202 23.05 -4.51 6.34
CA ILE A 202 23.46 -3.18 6.79
C ILE A 202 24.85 -2.83 6.23
N ARG A 203 25.78 -3.79 6.20
CA ARG A 203 27.11 -3.63 5.63
C ARG A 203 27.04 -3.42 4.13
N LEU A 204 26.20 -4.18 3.43
CA LEU A 204 25.95 -3.98 2.00
C LEU A 204 25.56 -2.51 1.73
N LEU A 205 24.58 -1.98 2.47
CA LEU A 205 24.11 -0.58 2.35
C LEU A 205 25.20 0.44 2.71
N ALA A 206 26.03 0.14 3.71
CA ALA A 206 27.14 1.00 4.11
C ALA A 206 28.26 1.06 3.04
N GLU A 207 28.59 -0.08 2.42
CA GLU A 207 29.52 -0.14 1.29
C GLU A 207 29.02 0.69 0.10
N ARG A 208 27.71 0.65 -0.17
CA ARG A 208 27.09 1.48 -1.20
C ARG A 208 27.26 2.97 -0.90
N VAL A 209 27.04 3.40 0.34
CA VAL A 209 27.30 4.79 0.75
C VAL A 209 28.76 5.19 0.51
N GLY A 210 29.72 4.30 0.82
CA GLY A 210 31.14 4.56 0.58
C GLY A 210 31.55 4.62 -0.90
N ALA A 211 30.77 3.99 -1.79
CA ALA A 211 31.02 4.00 -3.23
C ALA A 211 30.42 5.21 -3.96
N LEU A 212 29.53 5.96 -3.32
CA LEU A 212 28.90 7.14 -3.92
C LEU A 212 29.86 8.33 -3.92
N PRO A 213 29.83 9.20 -4.96
CA PRO A 213 30.61 10.43 -4.95
C PRO A 213 30.19 11.28 -3.74
N ALA A 214 31.16 11.97 -3.13
CA ALA A 214 30.87 12.90 -2.06
C ALA A 214 29.82 13.91 -2.55
N ALA A 215 28.71 14.01 -1.82
CA ALA A 215 27.62 14.91 -2.17
C ALA A 215 28.22 16.32 -2.36
N SER A 216 28.17 16.82 -3.60
CA SER A 216 28.64 18.15 -3.88
C SER A 216 27.69 19.10 -3.16
N GLY A 217 28.21 20.03 -2.36
CA GLY A 217 27.41 20.86 -1.43
C GLY A 217 26.35 21.77 -2.06
N ALA A 218 26.10 21.65 -3.36
CA ALA A 218 25.00 22.26 -4.08
C ALA A 218 23.69 21.43 -4.06
N ASP A 219 23.75 20.15 -3.65
CA ASP A 219 22.55 19.31 -3.56
C ASP A 219 21.64 19.79 -2.44
N SER A 220 20.36 20.03 -2.77
CA SER A 220 19.31 20.54 -1.90
C SER A 220 19.39 19.99 -0.47
N VAL A 221 19.81 20.84 0.47
CA VAL A 221 19.85 20.50 1.89
C VAL A 221 18.46 20.77 2.46
N LEU A 222 17.76 19.71 2.87
CA LEU A 222 16.52 19.85 3.64
C LEU A 222 16.74 20.75 4.85
N LEU A 223 15.76 21.60 5.18
CA LEU A 223 15.86 22.45 6.35
C LEU A 223 15.94 21.57 7.61
N PRO A 224 16.65 21.99 8.68
CA PRO A 224 16.78 21.19 9.91
C PRO A 224 15.44 20.78 10.54
N LYS A 225 14.38 21.56 10.33
CA LYS A 225 13.03 21.24 10.78
C LYS A 225 12.41 20.09 9.97
N GLU A 226 12.65 20.05 8.67
CA GLU A 226 12.14 19.02 7.76
C GLU A 226 12.83 17.70 8.04
N LEU A 227 14.16 17.72 8.25
CA LEU A 227 14.93 16.55 8.63
C LEU A 227 14.40 15.93 9.94
N ARG A 228 14.18 16.74 10.99
CA ARG A 228 13.59 16.24 12.26
C ARG A 228 12.19 15.64 12.08
N ASN A 229 11.37 16.22 11.20
CA ASN A 229 10.05 15.69 10.91
C ASN A 229 10.12 14.35 10.16
N LEU A 230 11.08 14.24 9.23
CA LEU A 230 11.34 13.00 8.51
C LEU A 230 11.87 11.93 9.45
N ASP A 231 12.86 12.23 10.29
CA ASP A 231 13.42 11.31 11.29
C ASP A 231 12.35 10.75 12.22
N ARG A 232 11.46 11.61 12.72
CA ARG A 232 10.34 11.17 13.56
C ARG A 232 9.41 10.21 12.81
N ALA A 233 9.20 10.39 11.51
CA ALA A 233 8.38 9.48 10.72
C ALA A 233 9.10 8.15 10.45
N LEU A 234 10.38 8.20 10.07
CA LEU A 234 11.20 7.02 9.79
C LEU A 234 11.37 6.14 11.03
N SER A 235 11.57 6.73 12.21
CA SER A 235 11.71 5.98 13.48
C SER A 235 10.48 5.12 13.85
N ARG A 236 9.30 5.42 13.27
CA ARG A 236 8.05 4.68 13.50
C ARG A 236 7.78 3.61 12.43
N MET A 237 8.62 3.52 11.41
CA MET A 237 8.47 2.53 10.35
C MET A 237 9.08 1.19 10.77
N THR A 238 8.53 0.11 10.22
CA THR A 238 9.12 -1.23 10.34
C THR A 238 10.43 -1.32 9.54
N PHE A 239 11.27 -2.29 9.87
CA PHE A 239 12.55 -2.49 9.18
C PHE A 239 12.35 -2.69 7.66
N PHE A 240 11.38 -3.51 7.25
CA PHE A 240 11.08 -3.70 5.82
C PHE A 240 10.58 -2.43 5.13
N GLN A 241 9.80 -1.59 5.82
CA GLN A 241 9.33 -0.33 5.25
C GLN A 241 10.48 0.65 5.02
N LEU A 242 11.45 0.74 5.93
CA LEU A 242 12.66 1.55 5.76
C LEU A 242 13.47 1.05 4.55
N LEU A 243 13.62 -0.27 4.43
CA LEU A 243 14.38 -0.86 3.35
C LEU A 243 13.74 -0.62 1.97
N ARG A 244 12.41 -0.60 1.87
CA ARG A 244 11.70 -0.26 0.63
C ARG A 244 11.95 1.17 0.14
N LEU A 245 12.46 2.06 1.00
CA LEU A 245 12.85 3.41 0.60
C LEU A 245 14.28 3.46 0.03
N ALA A 246 15.08 2.42 0.21
CA ALA A 246 16.43 2.38 -0.33
C ALA A 246 16.40 2.33 -1.88
N PRO A 247 17.21 3.15 -2.57
CA PRO A 247 17.32 3.12 -4.02
C PRO A 247 17.71 1.73 -4.54
N GLN A 248 17.15 1.35 -5.70
CA GLN A 248 17.29 0.01 -6.29
C GLN A 248 18.08 0.03 -7.61
N GLU A 249 18.78 1.12 -7.91
CA GLU A 249 19.50 1.30 -9.17
C GLU A 249 20.78 0.45 -9.24
N GLY A 250 21.21 0.11 -10.46
CA GLY A 250 22.56 -0.42 -10.72
C GLY A 250 22.84 -1.85 -10.26
N GLY A 251 21.92 -2.82 -10.45
CA GLY A 251 22.11 -4.24 -10.08
C GLY A 251 22.10 -4.52 -8.57
N TYR A 252 22.26 -3.47 -7.78
CA TYR A 252 22.26 -3.49 -6.33
C TYR A 252 20.93 -3.94 -5.72
N GLY A 253 19.81 -3.65 -6.41
CA GLY A 253 18.49 -4.12 -5.98
C GLY A 253 18.37 -5.65 -5.89
N GLN A 254 19.08 -6.41 -6.74
CA GLN A 254 19.10 -7.87 -6.64
C GLN A 254 19.85 -8.35 -5.39
N GLN A 255 20.96 -7.69 -5.05
CA GLN A 255 21.75 -8.01 -3.85
C GLN A 255 20.95 -7.69 -2.58
N ILE A 256 20.28 -6.54 -2.53
CA ILE A 256 19.36 -6.21 -1.43
C ILE A 256 18.25 -7.25 -1.33
N ALA A 257 17.61 -7.60 -2.45
CA ALA A 257 16.52 -8.56 -2.46
C ALA A 257 16.95 -9.94 -1.93
N GLN A 258 18.14 -10.42 -2.34
CA GLN A 258 18.71 -11.66 -1.83
C GLN A 258 19.02 -11.58 -0.34
N ALA A 259 19.70 -10.52 0.11
CA ALA A 259 20.03 -10.33 1.52
C ALA A 259 18.77 -10.24 2.42
N VAL A 260 17.65 -9.73 1.90
CA VAL A 260 16.35 -9.76 2.61
C VAL A 260 15.79 -11.16 2.72
N LEU A 261 15.92 -11.99 1.68
CA LEU A 261 15.47 -13.39 1.73
C LEU A 261 16.30 -14.18 2.72
N ASP A 262 17.62 -13.98 2.73
CA ASP A 262 18.53 -14.62 3.68
C ASP A 262 18.18 -14.20 5.11
N LEU A 263 17.96 -12.89 5.35
CA LEU A 263 17.55 -12.36 6.65
C LEU A 263 16.21 -12.93 7.12
N ARG A 264 15.21 -13.03 6.23
CA ARG A 264 13.90 -13.64 6.55
C ARG A 264 14.00 -15.12 6.87
N SER A 265 14.97 -15.81 6.30
CA SER A 265 15.18 -17.25 6.52
C SER A 265 15.99 -17.54 7.79
N ALA A 266 16.72 -16.54 8.29
CA ALA A 266 17.54 -16.63 9.51
C ALA A 266 16.80 -16.22 10.79
N MET A 267 15.57 -15.70 10.69
CA MET A 267 14.70 -15.32 11.81
C MET A 267 13.66 -16.38 12.06
#